data_AF-A0AAV7ZMI0-F1
#
_entry.id   AF-A0AAV7ZMI0-F1
#
_cell.length_a   1.000
_cell.length_b   1.000
_cell.length_c   1.000
_cell.angle_alpha   90.00
_cell.angle_beta   90.00
_cell.angle_gamma   90.00
#
_symmetry.space_group_name_H-M   'P 1'
#
loop_
_entity.id
_entity.type
_entity.pdbx_description
1 polymer ?
#
loop_
_entity_poly.entity_id
_entity_poly.type
_entity_poly.pdbx_seq_one_letter_code
_entity_poly.pdbx_strand_id
1 'polypeptide(L)'
;MKSSKSLETKINFPRRKSSDSSKTGNTSLSQSDDQMIEQLEEEIFFANCKVFPSLKKLHETCQSVIDEAKDERNTLSTTLKSLLDSMCLQAEKCIKLNQIKNEQQRKDFQNLIKLYKKKESKVKEQLSRRLSALEEVKQTKDNLLLTNLQYKKKISVLQDSLSQQKIQSGLTLLQVQKESLEIKKKHNWINHCNMRQLNTSLKNSTSTKPLNFLLQNEENFEWNFNKKIPFIYNFEKDSSMKHTIKSGFSLDYGGLGLAPSPLQFLIMSILAEFVKSFVTTCSINCIKLKEVFAEIIFQKNIKKYLGINANDILVPLINTKIYVQSSENKKEIQKCFEKVKSQCSIIDYLTSSSQFELGYDLETTTENTERKENGKGILNGLKIKKVKKLTKKYQKKKAEYIEPFTVQGFWNLKNNHEQSQFKGYLSCEKKGEVIYEIDWPIEIGGTNTIPDWHKVMAASISSMSLSTFVLFSTMNNIKLDSLGITYQGKWDRRKLFNLKSTKDIKTINDNNIKIKYHIVTNEPDYTIKKLFDLVKESNVGYNLSKKHTPVAMNLQINDDIPPRILLKSRKLSLLDHK
;
A
#
# COMPACT_ATOMS: atom_id res chain seq x y z
N MET A 1 36.93 -27.15 51.64
CA MET A 1 38.13 -26.28 51.64
C MET A 1 37.80 -24.99 50.86
N LYS A 2 37.86 -23.85 51.57
CA LYS A 2 38.01 -22.42 51.20
C LYS A 2 37.87 -22.05 49.71
N SER A 3 36.85 -21.31 49.25
CA SER A 3 36.57 -19.85 49.39
C SER A 3 37.66 -18.93 48.81
N SER A 4 37.40 -18.34 47.63
CA SER A 4 38.13 -17.18 47.06
C SER A 4 37.09 -16.10 46.71
N LYS A 5 36.79 -15.20 47.65
CA LYS A 5 37.33 -13.82 47.79
C LYS A 5 37.21 -12.96 46.52
N SER A 6 36.22 -12.08 46.60
CA SER A 6 35.96 -10.88 45.83
C SER A 6 37.10 -9.87 45.94
N LEU A 7 37.36 -9.16 44.82
CA LEU A 7 38.12 -7.91 44.79
C LEU A 7 37.18 -6.82 44.27
N GLU A 8 36.73 -5.97 45.19
CA GLU A 8 36.06 -4.71 44.91
C GLU A 8 37.11 -3.63 44.63
N THR A 9 37.15 -3.10 43.42
CA THR A 9 37.84 -1.85 43.11
C THR A 9 36.82 -0.71 43.07
N LYS A 10 36.84 0.12 44.12
CA LYS A 10 36.20 1.43 44.18
C LYS A 10 36.88 2.38 43.20
N ILE A 11 36.15 2.87 42.21
CA ILE A 11 36.57 4.01 41.37
C ILE A 11 35.74 5.23 41.78
N ASN A 12 36.42 6.21 42.34
CA ASN A 12 35.89 7.53 42.68
C ASN A 12 35.63 8.34 41.39
N PHE A 13 34.39 8.82 41.23
CA PHE A 13 34.05 9.84 40.25
C PHE A 13 34.11 11.24 40.89
N PRO A 14 34.68 12.25 40.22
CA PRO A 14 34.66 13.62 40.72
C PRO A 14 33.26 14.25 40.52
N ARG A 15 32.74 14.81 41.63
CA ARG A 15 31.57 15.71 41.65
C ARG A 15 31.83 16.92 40.74
N ARG A 16 31.01 17.09 39.70
CA ARG A 16 30.87 18.37 38.98
C ARG A 16 29.66 19.13 39.50
N LYS A 17 29.91 20.40 39.78
CA LYS A 17 29.00 21.40 40.34
C LYS A 17 27.78 21.63 39.45
N SER A 18 26.64 21.78 40.11
CA SER A 18 25.40 22.34 39.59
C SER A 18 25.60 23.79 39.16
N SER A 19 25.22 24.11 37.93
CA SER A 19 24.94 25.47 37.49
C SER A 19 23.54 25.50 36.91
N ASP A 20 22.70 26.30 37.58
CA ASP A 20 21.36 26.68 37.17
C ASP A 20 21.32 27.45 35.85
N SER A 21 20.09 27.55 35.34
CA SER A 21 19.56 28.42 34.29
C SER A 21 19.56 27.88 32.86
N SER A 22 18.36 27.59 32.35
CA SER A 22 17.70 28.51 31.41
C SER A 22 16.36 27.96 30.92
N LYS A 23 15.44 28.89 30.67
CA LYS A 23 14.03 28.69 30.28
C LYS A 23 13.93 28.02 28.90
N THR A 24 13.18 26.93 28.78
CA THR A 24 12.74 26.40 27.49
C THR A 24 11.39 27.01 27.12
N GLY A 25 11.42 27.98 26.20
CA GLY A 25 10.24 28.40 25.45
C GLY A 25 9.96 27.39 24.35
N ASN A 26 8.75 26.83 24.34
CA ASN A 26 8.26 25.96 23.27
C ASN A 26 7.95 26.80 22.03
N THR A 27 8.72 26.62 20.96
CA THR A 27 8.41 27.14 19.62
C THR A 27 7.60 26.11 18.84
N SER A 28 6.27 26.27 18.85
CA SER A 28 5.37 25.68 17.85
C SER A 28 5.52 26.45 16.54
N LEU A 29 6.36 25.98 15.62
CA LEU A 29 6.74 26.73 14.41
C LEU A 29 6.91 25.82 13.18
N SER A 30 6.03 24.84 12.98
CA SER A 30 6.14 23.94 11.82
C SER A 30 4.85 23.74 11.02
N GLN A 31 3.75 24.40 11.37
CA GLN A 31 2.52 24.40 10.55
C GLN A 31 2.30 25.71 9.79
N SER A 32 2.88 26.83 10.25
CA SER A 32 2.75 28.11 9.55
C SER A 32 3.56 28.15 8.26
N ASP A 33 4.73 27.52 8.23
CA ASP A 33 5.68 27.69 7.13
C ASP A 33 5.25 26.89 5.89
N ASP A 34 4.69 25.68 6.08
CA ASP A 34 4.13 24.89 4.97
C ASP A 34 2.87 25.53 4.38
N GLN A 35 2.00 26.12 5.23
CA GLN A 35 0.81 26.85 4.77
C GLN A 35 1.18 28.14 4.02
N MET A 36 2.24 28.82 4.47
CA MET A 36 2.74 30.01 3.81
C MET A 36 3.41 29.69 2.46
N ILE A 37 4.13 28.57 2.36
CA ILE A 37 4.70 28.07 1.09
C ILE A 37 3.58 27.72 0.11
N GLU A 38 2.53 27.03 0.55
CA GLU A 38 1.38 26.67 -0.29
C GLU A 38 0.63 27.91 -0.81
N GLN A 39 0.41 28.92 0.05
CA GLN A 39 -0.18 30.21 -0.36
C GLN A 39 0.68 30.96 -1.39
N LEU A 40 2.00 30.99 -1.22
CA LEU A 40 2.91 31.62 -2.17
C LEU A 40 2.92 30.90 -3.52
N GLU A 41 2.84 29.57 -3.53
CA GLU A 41 2.77 28.78 -4.77
C GLU A 41 1.43 28.99 -5.50
N GLU A 42 0.31 29.09 -4.79
CA GLU A 42 -0.99 29.43 -5.37
C GLU A 42 -1.02 30.84 -5.97
N GLU A 43 -0.45 31.85 -5.29
CA GLU A 43 -0.40 33.23 -5.81
C GLU A 43 0.45 33.33 -7.09
N ILE A 44 1.61 32.67 -7.11
CA ILE A 44 2.49 32.61 -8.29
C ILE A 44 1.78 31.88 -9.44
N PHE A 45 1.09 30.76 -9.14
CA PHE A 45 0.34 30.01 -10.13
C PHE A 45 -0.81 30.83 -10.71
N PHE A 46 -1.60 31.51 -9.87
CA PHE A 46 -2.72 32.34 -10.31
C PHE A 46 -2.25 33.48 -11.23
N ALA A 47 -1.16 34.17 -10.86
CA ALA A 47 -0.60 35.24 -11.67
C ALA A 47 -0.10 34.72 -13.04
N ASN A 48 0.59 33.57 -13.07
CA ASN A 48 1.13 32.97 -14.28
C ASN A 48 0.07 32.39 -15.22
N CYS A 49 -0.95 31.73 -14.69
CA CYS A 49 -1.91 30.99 -15.49
C CYS A 49 -3.16 31.79 -15.88
N LYS A 50 -3.54 32.82 -15.10
CA LYS A 50 -4.78 33.58 -15.35
C LYS A 50 -4.54 35.03 -15.73
N VAL A 51 -3.64 35.72 -15.04
CA VAL A 51 -3.45 37.18 -15.21
C VAL A 51 -2.62 37.48 -16.46
N PHE A 52 -1.44 36.87 -16.63
CA PHE A 52 -0.61 37.16 -17.81
C PHE A 52 -1.21 36.75 -19.15
N PRO A 53 -1.88 35.59 -19.30
CA PRO A 53 -2.50 35.23 -20.58
C PRO A 53 -3.63 36.19 -20.97
N SER A 54 -4.42 36.65 -19.98
CA SER A 54 -5.50 37.61 -20.19
C SER A 54 -4.97 38.99 -20.60
N LEU A 55 -3.91 39.47 -19.95
CA LEU A 55 -3.23 40.72 -20.32
C LEU A 55 -2.57 40.65 -21.70
N LYS A 56 -1.97 39.50 -22.05
CA LYS A 56 -1.37 39.27 -23.36
C LYS A 56 -2.43 39.30 -24.47
N LYS A 57 -3.54 38.59 -24.28
CA LYS A 57 -4.66 38.56 -25.25
C LYS A 57 -5.29 39.93 -25.44
N LEU A 58 -5.45 40.70 -24.36
CA LEU A 58 -5.95 42.07 -24.43
C LEU A 58 -4.98 42.99 -25.20
N HIS A 59 -3.67 42.85 -24.96
CA HIS A 59 -2.64 43.59 -25.71
C HIS A 59 -2.65 43.28 -27.20
N GLU A 60 -2.74 42.00 -27.57
CA GLU A 60 -2.85 41.55 -28.97
C GLU A 60 -4.10 42.10 -29.64
N THR A 61 -5.23 42.13 -28.91
CA THR A 61 -6.50 42.71 -29.40
C THR A 61 -6.37 44.21 -29.63
N CYS A 62 -5.81 44.96 -28.67
CA CYS A 62 -5.56 46.40 -28.84
C CYS A 62 -4.63 46.69 -30.02
N GLN A 63 -3.61 45.85 -30.25
CA GLN A 63 -2.68 46.01 -31.36
C GLN A 63 -3.37 45.77 -32.71
N SER A 64 -4.21 44.74 -32.83
CA SER A 64 -5.00 44.46 -34.04
C SER A 64 -5.90 45.64 -34.40
N VAL A 65 -6.62 46.20 -33.42
CA VAL A 65 -7.49 47.37 -33.62
C VAL A 65 -6.71 48.60 -34.09
N ILE A 66 -5.51 48.81 -33.54
CA ILE A 66 -4.64 49.91 -33.96
C ILE A 66 -4.20 49.74 -35.42
N ASP A 67 -3.86 48.53 -35.84
CA ASP A 67 -3.37 48.27 -37.19
C ASP A 67 -4.50 48.33 -38.23
N GLU A 68 -5.68 47.80 -37.93
CA GLU A 68 -6.89 47.97 -38.77
C GLU A 68 -7.24 49.45 -38.97
N ALA A 69 -7.17 50.25 -37.90
CA ALA A 69 -7.47 51.69 -37.98
C ALA A 69 -6.45 52.46 -38.84
N LYS A 70 -5.18 52.04 -38.88
CA LYS A 70 -4.16 52.62 -39.78
C LYS A 70 -4.45 52.27 -41.24
N ASP A 71 -4.81 51.02 -41.52
CA ASP A 71 -5.11 50.56 -42.88
C ASP A 71 -6.36 51.24 -43.44
N GLU A 72 -7.41 51.40 -42.63
CA GLU A 72 -8.59 52.18 -43.02
C GLU A 72 -8.24 53.64 -43.32
N ARG A 73 -7.42 54.28 -42.47
CA ARG A 73 -6.96 55.67 -42.69
C ARG A 73 -6.21 55.81 -44.02
N ASN A 74 -5.30 54.88 -44.33
CA ASN A 74 -4.53 54.91 -45.56
C ASN A 74 -5.43 54.73 -46.78
N THR A 75 -6.39 53.81 -46.70
CA THR A 75 -7.40 53.58 -47.75
C THR A 75 -8.23 54.84 -47.99
N LEU A 76 -8.80 55.42 -46.94
CA LEU A 76 -9.63 56.64 -47.02
C LEU A 76 -8.85 57.83 -47.60
N SER A 77 -7.60 58.02 -47.16
CA SER A 77 -6.73 59.07 -47.68
C SER A 77 -6.44 58.89 -49.17
N THR A 78 -6.22 57.66 -49.61
CA THR A 78 -5.91 57.33 -51.01
C THR A 78 -7.16 57.52 -51.89
N THR A 79 -8.31 57.03 -51.46
CA THR A 79 -9.58 57.20 -52.18
C THR A 79 -9.95 58.67 -52.30
N LEU A 80 -9.82 59.45 -51.22
CA LEU A 80 -10.11 60.89 -51.24
C LEU A 80 -9.21 61.63 -52.22
N LYS A 81 -7.90 61.30 -52.23
CA LYS A 81 -6.92 61.90 -53.14
C LYS A 81 -7.23 61.58 -54.61
N SER A 82 -7.49 60.31 -54.92
CA SER A 82 -7.87 59.88 -56.28
C SER A 82 -9.15 60.56 -56.78
N LEU A 83 -10.14 60.72 -55.90
CA LEU A 83 -11.40 61.39 -56.24
C LEU A 83 -11.17 62.88 -56.52
N LEU A 84 -10.36 63.56 -55.68
CA LEU A 84 -9.95 64.95 -55.88
C LEU A 84 -9.19 65.14 -57.19
N ASP A 85 -8.21 64.28 -57.48
CA ASP A 85 -7.40 64.36 -58.70
C ASP A 85 -8.24 64.18 -59.97
N SER A 86 -9.15 63.18 -59.98
CA SER A 86 -10.09 62.93 -61.09
C SER A 86 -11.01 64.13 -61.34
N MET A 87 -11.47 64.77 -60.27
CA MET A 87 -12.35 65.93 -60.35
C MET A 87 -11.62 67.20 -60.77
N CYS A 88 -10.39 67.43 -60.31
CA CYS A 88 -9.53 68.51 -60.80
C CYS A 88 -9.31 68.36 -62.31
N LEU A 89 -9.05 67.14 -62.78
CA LEU A 89 -8.91 66.84 -64.20
C LEU A 89 -10.20 67.11 -65.00
N GLN A 90 -11.37 66.76 -64.46
CA GLN A 90 -12.67 67.08 -65.08
C GLN A 90 -12.94 68.59 -65.09
N ALA A 91 -12.64 69.29 -64.00
CA ALA A 91 -12.80 70.74 -63.91
C ALA A 91 -11.90 71.46 -64.91
N GLU A 92 -10.64 71.05 -65.04
CA GLU A 92 -9.71 71.56 -66.05
C GLU A 92 -10.20 71.31 -67.48
N LYS A 93 -10.77 70.13 -67.77
CA LYS A 93 -11.38 69.82 -69.07
C LYS A 93 -12.59 70.73 -69.36
N CYS A 94 -13.47 70.96 -68.39
CA CYS A 94 -14.63 71.84 -68.55
C CYS A 94 -14.23 73.31 -68.73
N ILE A 95 -13.16 73.77 -68.08
CA ILE A 95 -12.62 75.13 -68.23
C ILE A 95 -11.97 75.30 -69.61
N LYS A 96 -11.15 74.34 -70.07
CA LYS A 96 -10.48 74.41 -71.38
C LYS A 96 -11.45 74.40 -72.57
N LEU A 97 -12.64 73.83 -72.42
CA LEU A 97 -13.64 73.75 -73.50
C LEU A 97 -14.50 75.02 -73.68
N ASN A 98 -14.37 76.03 -72.83
CA ASN A 98 -15.07 77.33 -72.94
C ASN A 98 -16.60 77.21 -73.23
N GLN A 99 -17.24 76.16 -72.69
CA GLN A 99 -18.60 75.72 -73.05
C GLN A 99 -19.66 75.91 -71.94
N ILE A 100 -19.34 76.59 -70.83
CA ILE A 100 -20.36 76.92 -69.82
C ILE A 100 -20.91 78.33 -70.07
N LYS A 101 -21.76 78.44 -71.09
CA LYS A 101 -22.57 79.65 -71.37
C LYS A 101 -23.93 79.63 -70.67
N ASN A 102 -24.34 78.50 -70.08
CA ASN A 102 -25.61 78.37 -69.36
C ASN A 102 -25.40 78.61 -67.85
N GLU A 103 -26.10 79.59 -67.31
CA GLU A 103 -26.04 80.00 -65.90
C GLU A 103 -26.47 78.88 -64.93
N GLN A 104 -27.40 78.01 -65.35
CA GLN A 104 -27.86 76.88 -64.55
C GLN A 104 -26.73 75.88 -64.28
N GLN A 105 -25.90 75.57 -65.29
CA GLN A 105 -24.76 74.67 -65.13
C GLN A 105 -23.70 75.22 -64.17
N ARG A 106 -23.49 76.55 -64.14
CA ARG A 106 -22.61 77.18 -63.14
C ARG A 106 -23.17 77.02 -61.73
N LYS A 107 -24.48 77.19 -61.58
CA LYS A 107 -25.17 77.05 -60.28
C LYS A 107 -25.13 75.60 -59.78
N ASP A 108 -25.36 74.63 -60.67
CA ASP A 108 -25.25 73.21 -60.34
C ASP A 108 -23.82 72.83 -59.94
N PHE A 109 -22.81 73.37 -60.63
CA PHE A 109 -21.41 73.15 -60.28
C PHE A 109 -21.03 73.77 -58.93
N GLN A 110 -21.48 74.99 -58.63
CA GLN A 110 -21.28 75.62 -57.33
C GLN A 110 -21.97 74.85 -56.19
N ASN A 111 -23.17 74.31 -56.44
CA ASN A 111 -23.88 73.46 -55.49
C ASN A 111 -23.13 72.14 -55.25
N LEU A 112 -22.55 71.56 -56.30
CA LEU A 112 -21.71 70.37 -56.21
C LEU A 112 -20.48 70.64 -55.33
N ILE A 113 -19.75 71.75 -55.55
CA ILE A 113 -18.61 72.16 -54.72
C ILE A 113 -19.02 72.33 -53.25
N LYS A 114 -20.16 72.99 -52.98
CA LYS A 114 -20.68 73.15 -51.61
C LYS A 114 -21.01 71.80 -50.96
N LEU A 115 -21.64 70.88 -51.69
CA LEU A 115 -21.94 69.54 -51.21
C LEU A 115 -20.65 68.77 -50.88
N TYR A 116 -19.60 68.93 -51.69
CA TYR A 116 -18.30 68.30 -51.47
C TYR A 116 -17.56 68.87 -50.27
N LYS A 117 -17.48 70.21 -50.12
CA LYS A 117 -16.90 70.82 -48.91
C LYS A 117 -17.61 70.34 -47.64
N LYS A 118 -18.93 70.12 -47.70
CA LYS A 118 -19.71 69.53 -46.61
C LYS A 118 -19.35 68.06 -46.35
N LYS A 119 -19.15 67.24 -47.40
CA LYS A 119 -18.69 65.85 -47.26
C LYS A 119 -17.25 65.76 -46.72
N GLU A 120 -16.34 66.59 -47.24
CA GLU A 120 -14.95 66.67 -46.77
C GLU A 120 -14.88 67.05 -45.29
N SER A 121 -15.67 68.05 -44.86
CA SER A 121 -15.78 68.44 -43.46
C SER A 121 -16.26 67.28 -42.58
N LYS A 122 -17.29 66.53 -43.00
CA LYS A 122 -17.76 65.33 -42.28
C LYS A 122 -16.70 64.23 -42.20
N VAL A 123 -15.93 64.00 -43.27
CA VAL A 123 -14.85 63.01 -43.27
C VAL A 123 -13.72 63.44 -42.33
N LYS A 124 -13.34 64.72 -42.34
CA LYS A 124 -12.35 65.28 -41.40
C LYS A 124 -12.79 65.15 -39.95
N GLU A 125 -14.07 65.41 -39.65
CA GLU A 125 -14.64 65.22 -38.32
C GLU A 125 -14.63 63.75 -37.89
N GLN A 126 -15.03 62.83 -38.76
CA GLN A 126 -14.97 61.39 -38.49
C GLN A 126 -13.54 60.90 -38.26
N LEU A 127 -12.58 61.39 -39.05
CA LEU A 127 -11.17 61.07 -38.89
C LEU A 127 -10.63 61.59 -37.55
N SER A 128 -11.00 62.81 -37.17
CA SER A 128 -10.59 63.41 -35.89
C SER A 128 -11.12 62.63 -34.69
N ARG A 129 -12.41 62.22 -34.70
CA ARG A 129 -12.98 61.38 -33.63
C ARG A 129 -12.29 60.03 -33.52
N ARG A 130 -11.97 59.40 -34.65
CA ARG A 130 -11.26 58.11 -34.69
C ARG A 130 -9.80 58.22 -34.20
N LEU A 131 -9.11 59.32 -34.53
CA LEU A 131 -7.77 59.57 -34.01
C LEU A 131 -7.77 59.77 -32.48
N SER A 132 -8.79 60.43 -31.94
CA SER A 132 -8.96 60.56 -30.48
C SER A 132 -9.15 59.19 -29.82
N ALA A 133 -10.02 58.33 -30.38
CA ALA A 133 -10.22 56.98 -29.87
C ALA A 133 -8.95 56.12 -29.94
N LEU A 134 -8.13 56.30 -30.99
CA LEU A 134 -6.88 55.56 -31.14
C LEU A 134 -5.84 55.97 -30.08
N GLU A 135 -5.80 57.24 -29.69
CA GLU A 135 -4.92 57.70 -28.61
C GLU A 135 -5.36 57.15 -27.24
N GLU A 136 -6.66 57.03 -26.98
CA GLU A 136 -7.18 56.37 -25.77
C GLU A 136 -6.81 54.88 -25.70
N VAL A 137 -6.90 54.16 -26.83
CA VAL A 137 -6.48 52.75 -26.92
C VAL A 137 -4.98 52.62 -26.67
N LYS A 138 -4.17 53.54 -27.20
CA LYS A 138 -2.72 53.57 -26.98
C LYS A 138 -2.37 53.85 -25.52
N GLN A 139 -3.03 54.81 -24.88
CA GLN A 139 -2.85 55.07 -23.45
C GLN A 139 -3.26 53.86 -22.58
N THR A 140 -4.33 53.17 -22.95
CA THR A 140 -4.76 51.93 -22.29
C THR A 140 -3.70 50.84 -22.43
N LYS A 141 -3.11 50.67 -23.63
CA LYS A 141 -2.02 49.72 -23.89
C LYS A 141 -0.80 49.99 -23.01
N ASP A 142 -0.41 51.26 -22.87
CA ASP A 142 0.75 51.66 -22.07
C ASP A 142 0.52 51.40 -20.57
N ASN A 143 -0.68 51.69 -20.06
CA ASN A 143 -1.08 51.38 -18.68
C ASN A 143 -1.05 49.88 -18.38
N LEU A 144 -1.50 49.05 -19.33
CA LEU A 144 -1.45 47.58 -19.21
C LEU A 144 -0.01 47.05 -19.20
N LEU A 145 0.88 47.66 -20.00
CA LEU A 145 2.30 47.30 -20.03
C LEU A 145 2.97 47.62 -18.68
N LEU A 146 2.68 48.79 -18.11
CA LEU A 146 3.19 49.19 -16.80
C LEU A 146 2.69 48.25 -15.69
N THR A 147 1.40 47.90 -15.72
CA THR A 147 0.79 46.95 -14.79
C THR A 147 1.46 45.58 -14.88
N ASN A 148 1.71 45.07 -16.08
CA ASN A 148 2.41 43.80 -16.30
C ASN A 148 3.84 43.82 -15.72
N LEU A 149 4.58 44.92 -15.91
CA LEU A 149 5.91 45.09 -15.32
C LEU A 149 5.89 45.08 -13.79
N GLN A 150 4.88 45.68 -13.16
CA GLN A 150 4.71 45.65 -11.70
C GLN A 150 4.44 44.23 -11.19
N TYR A 151 3.58 43.46 -11.86
CA TYR A 151 3.32 42.06 -11.52
C TYR A 151 4.57 41.18 -11.66
N LYS A 152 5.36 41.38 -12.73
CA LYS A 152 6.63 40.65 -12.90
C LYS A 152 7.61 40.92 -11.75
N LYS A 153 7.73 42.17 -11.30
CA LYS A 153 8.55 42.51 -10.13
C LYS A 153 8.04 41.84 -8.86
N LYS A 154 6.73 41.85 -8.62
CA LYS A 154 6.12 41.20 -7.44
C LYS A 154 6.41 39.69 -7.43
N ILE A 155 6.27 39.01 -8.56
CA ILE A 155 6.56 37.58 -8.67
C ILE A 155 8.04 37.27 -8.40
N SER A 156 8.98 38.08 -8.91
CA SER A 156 10.40 37.89 -8.62
C SER A 156 10.68 37.92 -7.11
N VAL A 157 10.12 38.88 -6.39
CA VAL A 157 10.27 38.99 -4.93
C VAL A 157 9.66 37.78 -4.20
N LEU A 158 8.50 37.30 -4.66
CA LEU A 158 7.86 36.10 -4.09
C LEU A 158 8.69 34.84 -4.36
N GLN A 159 9.30 34.71 -5.54
CA GLN A 159 10.19 33.60 -5.90
C GLN A 159 11.47 33.59 -5.07
N ASP A 160 12.06 34.76 -4.82
CA ASP A 160 13.23 34.91 -3.93
C ASP A 160 12.87 34.53 -2.49
N SER A 161 11.71 34.98 -1.99
CA SER A 161 11.21 34.66 -0.66
C SER A 161 10.93 33.15 -0.50
N LEU A 162 10.30 32.53 -1.50
CA LEU A 162 10.05 31.09 -1.55
C LEU A 162 11.36 30.29 -1.57
N SER A 163 12.37 30.76 -2.30
CA SER A 163 13.69 30.11 -2.37
C SER A 163 14.41 30.19 -1.03
N GLN A 164 14.37 31.35 -0.35
CA GLN A 164 14.94 31.52 0.99
C GLN A 164 14.24 30.64 2.03
N GLN A 165 12.91 30.55 2.00
CA GLN A 165 12.16 29.65 2.88
C GLN A 165 12.47 28.18 2.61
N LYS A 166 12.54 27.75 1.35
CA LYS A 166 12.93 26.36 1.00
C LYS A 166 14.34 26.01 1.50
N ILE A 167 15.27 26.96 1.47
CA ILE A 167 16.62 26.81 2.05
C ILE A 167 16.55 26.71 3.58
N GLN A 168 15.78 27.57 4.23
CA GLN A 168 15.59 27.56 5.69
C GLN A 168 14.97 26.23 6.17
N SER A 169 13.89 25.79 5.53
CA SER A 169 13.25 24.49 5.81
C SER A 169 14.16 23.31 5.52
N GLY A 170 14.99 23.40 4.47
CA GLY A 170 16.03 22.41 4.16
C GLY A 170 17.12 22.31 5.23
N LEU A 171 17.54 23.44 5.82
CA LEU A 171 18.49 23.48 6.94
C LEU A 171 17.88 22.89 8.22
N THR A 172 16.62 23.18 8.52
CA THR A 172 15.89 22.57 9.65
C THR A 172 15.73 21.06 9.45
N LEU A 173 15.43 20.61 8.22
CA LEU A 173 15.36 19.19 7.87
C LEU A 173 16.72 18.50 8.01
N LEU A 174 17.80 19.15 7.60
CA LEU A 174 19.17 18.66 7.79
C LEU A 174 19.55 18.58 9.27
N GLN A 175 19.12 19.53 10.10
CA GLN A 175 19.36 19.52 11.53
C GLN A 175 18.57 18.40 12.23
N VAL A 176 17.28 18.24 11.90
CA VAL A 176 16.45 17.11 12.36
C VAL A 176 16.99 15.77 11.84
N GLN A 177 17.49 15.70 10.61
CA GLN A 177 18.17 14.51 10.08
C GLN A 177 19.49 14.23 10.80
N LYS A 178 20.25 15.26 11.18
CA LYS A 178 21.49 15.15 11.94
C LYS A 178 21.23 14.70 13.38
N GLU A 179 20.21 15.23 14.04
CA GLU A 179 19.75 14.79 15.35
C GLU A 179 19.15 13.38 15.29
N SER A 180 18.36 13.04 14.26
CA SER A 180 17.89 11.68 13.97
C SER A 180 19.07 10.72 13.73
N LEU A 181 20.12 11.15 13.03
CA LEU A 181 21.35 10.38 12.81
C LEU A 181 22.14 10.20 14.12
N GLU A 182 22.16 11.20 15.01
CA GLU A 182 22.79 11.08 16.33
C GLU A 182 21.97 10.20 17.29
N ILE A 183 20.64 10.25 17.24
CA ILE A 183 19.74 9.33 17.97
C ILE A 183 19.89 7.90 17.42
N LYS A 184 19.98 7.72 16.09
CA LYS A 184 20.28 6.43 15.43
C LYS A 184 21.65 5.87 15.81
N LYS A 185 22.61 6.73 16.19
CA LYS A 185 23.91 6.32 16.74
C LYS A 185 23.86 5.96 18.24
N LYS A 186 22.93 6.53 19.00
CA LYS A 186 22.80 6.30 20.47
C LYS A 186 21.87 5.15 20.85
N HIS A 187 20.85 4.82 20.04
CA HIS A 187 19.93 3.73 20.35
C HIS A 187 20.11 2.54 19.41
N ASN A 188 20.77 1.50 19.90
CA ASN A 188 20.94 0.24 19.16
C ASN A 188 19.62 -0.53 18.97
N TRP A 189 18.57 -0.19 19.72
CA TRP A 189 17.27 -0.88 19.69
C TRP A 189 16.11 0.10 19.66
N ILE A 190 15.17 -0.09 18.74
CA ILE A 190 13.89 0.65 18.66
C ILE A 190 12.78 -0.37 18.42
N ASN A 191 11.72 -0.34 19.24
CA ASN A 191 10.61 -1.31 19.22
C ASN A 191 11.05 -2.78 19.20
N HIS A 192 12.14 -3.09 19.91
CA HIS A 192 12.78 -4.41 19.93
C HIS A 192 13.40 -4.84 18.59
N CYS A 193 13.64 -3.91 17.66
CA CYS A 193 14.46 -4.14 16.47
C CYS A 193 15.90 -3.68 16.72
N ASN A 194 16.89 -4.55 16.47
CA ASN A 194 18.30 -4.16 16.51
C ASN A 194 18.63 -3.26 15.30
N MET A 195 18.64 -1.94 15.53
CA MET A 195 18.82 -0.95 14.47
C MET A 195 20.22 -1.02 13.85
N ARG A 196 21.25 -1.44 14.61
CA ARG A 196 22.60 -1.61 14.06
C ARG A 196 22.64 -2.74 13.05
N GLN A 197 22.11 -3.92 13.42
CA GLN A 197 22.03 -5.08 12.53
C GLN A 197 21.16 -4.78 11.32
N LEU A 198 19.97 -4.21 11.52
CA LEU A 198 19.05 -3.86 10.45
C LEU A 198 19.70 -2.89 9.44
N ASN A 199 20.36 -1.84 9.92
CA ASN A 199 21.07 -0.89 9.05
C ASN A 199 22.24 -1.54 8.32
N THR A 200 22.98 -2.45 8.95
CA THR A 200 24.03 -3.22 8.28
C THR A 200 23.45 -4.10 7.17
N SER A 201 22.36 -4.83 7.44
CA SER A 201 21.67 -5.65 6.44
C SER A 201 21.16 -4.81 5.26
N LEU A 202 20.58 -3.63 5.53
CA LEU A 202 20.15 -2.68 4.51
C LEU A 202 21.32 -2.16 3.67
N LYS A 203 22.45 -1.79 4.27
CA LYS A 203 23.64 -1.35 3.53
C LYS A 203 24.19 -2.47 2.63
N ASN A 204 24.34 -3.68 3.18
CA ASN A 204 24.83 -4.84 2.44
C ASN A 204 23.91 -5.19 1.26
N SER A 205 22.61 -4.93 1.38
CA SER A 205 21.64 -5.15 0.30
C SER A 205 21.87 -4.28 -0.94
N THR A 206 22.37 -3.05 -0.71
CA THR A 206 22.58 -2.08 -1.79
C THR A 206 23.91 -2.28 -2.53
N SER A 207 24.83 -3.09 -1.98
CA SER A 207 26.24 -2.98 -2.34
C SER A 207 26.83 -4.06 -3.23
N THR A 208 26.18 -5.21 -3.55
CA THR A 208 26.51 -6.10 -4.72
C THR A 208 25.91 -7.53 -4.74
N LYS A 209 25.21 -8.04 -3.71
CA LYS A 209 24.62 -9.41 -3.75
C LYS A 209 23.14 -9.46 -3.35
N PRO A 210 22.20 -9.26 -4.30
CA PRO A 210 20.76 -9.27 -4.03
C PRO A 210 20.21 -10.63 -3.55
N LEU A 211 20.97 -11.72 -3.69
CA LEU A 211 20.57 -13.10 -3.33
C LEU A 211 20.29 -13.30 -1.83
N ASN A 212 20.89 -12.51 -0.93
CA ASN A 212 20.71 -12.69 0.52
C ASN A 212 19.30 -12.33 1.04
N PHE A 213 18.42 -11.81 0.18
CA PHE A 213 17.03 -11.47 0.52
C PHE A 213 16.01 -12.50 0.02
N LEU A 214 16.48 -13.50 -0.73
CA LEU A 214 15.70 -14.67 -1.08
C LEU A 214 15.85 -15.70 0.02
N LEU A 215 14.76 -15.94 0.76
CA LEU A 215 14.68 -17.16 1.54
C LEU A 215 14.19 -18.29 0.68
N GLN A 216 14.90 -19.41 0.70
CA GLN A 216 14.40 -20.67 0.19
C GLN A 216 14.22 -21.62 1.38
N ASN A 217 13.00 -22.11 1.55
CA ASN A 217 12.68 -23.12 2.55
C ASN A 217 12.28 -24.40 1.81
N GLU A 218 12.84 -25.52 2.25
CA GLU A 218 12.40 -26.86 1.85
C GLU A 218 12.12 -27.66 3.13
N GLU A 219 10.90 -28.13 3.30
CA GLU A 219 10.43 -28.74 4.53
C GLU A 219 9.57 -29.97 4.22
N ASN A 220 9.80 -31.05 4.96
CA ASN A 220 9.03 -32.28 4.85
C ASN A 220 8.06 -32.42 6.04
N PHE A 221 6.82 -32.81 5.74
CA PHE A 221 5.80 -33.01 6.75
C PHE A 221 5.08 -34.32 6.53
N GLU A 222 4.67 -34.96 7.61
CA GLU A 222 3.99 -36.26 7.58
C GLU A 222 2.69 -36.23 8.38
N TRP A 223 1.70 -36.96 7.90
CA TRP A 223 0.47 -37.22 8.63
C TRP A 223 0.61 -38.44 9.54
N ASN A 224 0.34 -38.26 10.82
CA ASN A 224 0.43 -39.33 11.80
C ASN A 224 -0.94 -39.99 12.04
N PHE A 225 -1.17 -41.13 11.39
CA PHE A 225 -2.40 -41.92 11.55
C PHE A 225 -2.56 -42.58 12.93
N ASN A 226 -1.45 -42.76 13.67
CA ASN A 226 -1.41 -43.53 14.92
C ASN A 226 -1.50 -42.66 16.19
N LYS A 227 -1.39 -41.34 16.08
CA LYS A 227 -1.41 -40.42 17.23
C LYS A 227 -2.76 -39.70 17.36
N LYS A 228 -3.09 -39.32 18.60
CA LYS A 228 -4.26 -38.48 18.92
C LYS A 228 -4.21 -37.09 18.28
N ILE A 229 -3.01 -36.60 17.97
CA ILE A 229 -2.78 -35.34 17.27
C ILE A 229 -2.12 -35.71 15.93
N PRO A 230 -2.84 -35.53 14.81
CA PRO A 230 -2.42 -36.11 13.54
C PRO A 230 -1.29 -35.35 12.86
N PHE A 231 -1.12 -34.06 13.17
CA PHE A 231 -0.02 -33.27 12.63
C PHE A 231 0.92 -32.83 13.76
N ILE A 232 2.15 -33.31 13.71
CA ILE A 232 3.24 -32.92 14.61
C ILE A 232 4.43 -32.62 13.72
N TYR A 233 4.89 -31.39 13.73
CA TYR A 233 6.05 -30.97 12.96
C TYR A 233 7.09 -30.39 13.90
N ASN A 234 8.33 -30.82 13.73
CA ASN A 234 9.46 -30.39 14.53
C ASN A 234 10.37 -29.52 13.67
N PHE A 235 10.57 -28.27 14.05
CA PHE A 235 11.67 -27.48 13.54
C PHE A 235 12.95 -27.95 14.23
N GLU A 236 13.87 -28.49 13.44
CA GLU A 236 15.24 -28.65 13.87
C GLU A 236 16.00 -27.37 13.50
N LYS A 237 16.75 -26.85 14.46
CA LYS A 237 17.59 -25.66 14.30
C LYS A 237 19.01 -26.01 14.72
N ASP A 238 19.99 -25.30 14.16
CA ASP A 238 21.41 -25.37 14.55
C ASP A 238 21.65 -25.16 16.06
N SER A 239 20.68 -24.56 16.76
CA SER A 239 20.61 -24.53 18.22
C SER A 239 19.74 -25.69 18.70
N SER A 240 20.28 -26.56 19.55
CA SER A 240 19.74 -27.82 20.12
C SER A 240 18.27 -27.90 20.60
N MET A 241 17.45 -26.85 20.48
CA MET A 241 16.03 -26.85 20.82
C MET A 241 15.15 -27.25 19.62
N LYS A 242 14.41 -28.36 19.79
CA LYS A 242 13.35 -28.76 18.86
C LYS A 242 12.07 -27.99 19.19
N HIS A 243 11.55 -27.22 18.23
CA HIS A 243 10.24 -26.58 18.36
C HIS A 243 9.18 -27.42 17.67
N THR A 244 8.08 -27.71 18.35
CA THR A 244 7.02 -28.55 17.79
C THR A 244 5.74 -27.77 17.51
N ILE A 245 5.30 -27.70 16.25
CA ILE A 245 3.93 -27.32 15.91
C ILE A 245 3.04 -28.55 15.98
N LYS A 246 1.95 -28.44 16.74
CA LYS A 246 0.91 -29.46 16.83
C LYS A 246 -0.36 -28.89 16.25
N SER A 247 -0.91 -29.55 15.24
CA SER A 247 -2.19 -29.16 14.64
C SER A 247 -3.12 -30.35 14.45
N GLY A 248 -4.42 -30.08 14.35
CA GLY A 248 -5.40 -31.12 14.13
C GLY A 248 -6.77 -30.59 13.75
N PHE A 249 -7.68 -31.51 13.50
CA PHE A 249 -9.06 -31.21 13.17
C PHE A 249 -9.89 -30.83 14.40
N SER A 250 -10.83 -29.92 14.18
CA SER A 250 -11.91 -29.66 15.13
C SER A 250 -12.83 -30.88 15.28
N LEU A 251 -13.61 -30.89 16.35
CA LEU A 251 -14.58 -31.93 16.66
C LEU A 251 -15.68 -32.05 15.60
N ASP A 252 -15.97 -30.97 14.89
CA ASP A 252 -16.96 -30.90 13.82
C ASP A 252 -16.49 -31.64 12.55
N TYR A 253 -15.21 -31.52 12.21
CA TYR A 253 -14.59 -32.29 11.11
C TYR A 253 -14.20 -33.71 11.50
N GLY A 254 -14.69 -34.22 12.64
CA GLY A 254 -14.43 -35.59 13.09
C GLY A 254 -13.10 -35.80 13.81
N GLY A 255 -12.36 -34.72 14.11
CA GLY A 255 -11.13 -34.75 14.89
C GLY A 255 -11.35 -34.85 16.40
N LEU A 256 -10.28 -34.61 17.16
CA LEU A 256 -10.31 -34.66 18.63
C LEU A 256 -10.39 -33.29 19.30
N GLY A 257 -10.13 -32.19 18.58
CA GLY A 257 -10.13 -30.84 19.13
C GLY A 257 -9.05 -30.58 20.19
N LEU A 258 -7.89 -31.26 20.08
CA LEU A 258 -6.79 -31.22 21.06
C LEU A 258 -5.63 -30.27 20.71
N ALA A 259 -5.69 -29.66 19.53
CA ALA A 259 -4.72 -28.69 19.03
C ALA A 259 -5.43 -27.63 18.17
N PRO A 260 -4.84 -26.44 17.97
CA PRO A 260 -5.35 -25.45 17.03
C PRO A 260 -5.39 -26.01 15.60
N SER A 261 -6.34 -25.50 14.81
CA SER A 261 -6.47 -25.92 13.41
C SER A 261 -5.34 -25.35 12.54
N PRO A 262 -4.99 -25.99 11.41
CA PRO A 262 -3.95 -25.48 10.52
C PRO A 262 -4.24 -24.06 10.02
N LEU A 263 -5.53 -23.76 9.81
CA LEU A 263 -5.99 -22.43 9.42
C LEU A 263 -5.69 -21.36 10.47
N GLN A 264 -5.80 -21.68 11.78
CA GLN A 264 -5.45 -20.71 12.83
C GLN A 264 -3.96 -20.35 12.81
N PHE A 265 -3.08 -21.33 12.55
CA PHE A 265 -1.64 -21.05 12.40
C PHE A 265 -1.33 -20.23 11.14
N LEU A 266 -2.05 -20.46 10.02
CA LEU A 266 -1.91 -19.64 8.82
C LEU A 266 -2.30 -18.19 9.12
N ILE A 267 -3.48 -17.99 9.71
CA ILE A 267 -4.01 -16.67 10.07
C ILE A 267 -3.05 -15.94 11.02
N MET A 268 -2.50 -16.67 12.01
CA MET A 268 -1.48 -16.13 12.92
C MET A 268 -0.20 -15.72 12.19
N SER A 269 0.26 -16.52 11.23
CA SER A 269 1.47 -16.19 10.45
C SER A 269 1.26 -14.93 9.61
N ILE A 270 0.07 -14.79 9.01
CA ILE A 270 -0.34 -13.57 8.30
C ILE A 270 -0.33 -12.37 9.25
N LEU A 271 -0.96 -12.50 10.41
CA LEU A 271 -1.01 -11.43 11.43
C LEU A 271 0.39 -11.03 11.90
N ALA A 272 1.25 -12.01 12.19
CA ALA A 272 2.62 -11.78 12.64
C ALA A 272 3.43 -11.02 11.59
N GLU A 273 3.26 -11.35 10.31
CA GLU A 273 3.98 -10.65 9.23
C GLU A 273 3.52 -9.20 9.05
N PHE A 274 2.23 -8.95 9.19
CA PHE A 274 1.67 -7.61 9.18
C PHE A 274 2.22 -6.76 10.31
N VAL A 275 2.11 -7.25 11.55
CA VAL A 275 2.59 -6.55 12.74
C VAL A 275 4.09 -6.33 12.65
N LYS A 276 4.85 -7.31 12.16
CA LYS A 276 6.29 -7.17 11.88
C LYS A 276 6.58 -6.00 10.98
N SER A 277 5.95 -6.00 9.81
CA SER A 277 6.25 -5.03 8.78
C SER A 277 5.95 -3.63 9.29
N PHE A 278 4.85 -3.49 10.05
CA PHE A 278 4.48 -2.25 10.72
C PHE A 278 5.50 -1.80 11.76
N VAL A 279 5.84 -2.64 12.73
CA VAL A 279 6.80 -2.31 13.79
C VAL A 279 8.17 -1.97 13.20
N THR A 280 8.65 -2.76 12.24
CA THR A 280 9.94 -2.54 11.56
C THR A 280 9.94 -1.19 10.84
N THR A 281 8.85 -0.85 10.15
CA THR A 281 8.69 0.44 9.46
C THR A 281 8.71 1.60 10.44
N CYS A 282 8.01 1.49 11.57
CA CYS A 282 8.06 2.47 12.66
C CYS A 282 9.50 2.62 13.21
N SER A 283 10.22 1.51 13.43
CA SER A 283 11.60 1.52 13.92
C SER A 283 12.58 2.21 12.96
N ILE A 284 12.45 1.96 11.65
CA ILE A 284 13.26 2.64 10.62
C ILE A 284 13.03 4.15 10.65
N ASN A 285 11.79 4.58 10.87
CA ASN A 285 11.40 5.98 11.01
C ASN A 285 11.61 6.53 12.43
N CYS A 286 12.26 5.77 13.33
CA CYS A 286 12.54 6.16 14.72
C CYS A 286 11.31 6.47 15.57
N ILE A 287 10.14 5.94 15.21
CA ILE A 287 8.88 6.09 15.94
C ILE A 287 8.84 5.04 17.04
N LYS A 288 8.83 5.47 18.31
CA LYS A 288 8.72 4.57 19.46
C LYS A 288 7.27 4.18 19.73
N LEU A 289 7.00 2.88 19.80
CA LEU A 289 5.72 2.31 20.15
C LEU A 289 5.74 1.89 21.62
N LYS A 290 4.63 2.07 22.33
CA LYS A 290 4.46 1.57 23.71
C LYS A 290 3.84 0.18 23.71
N GLU A 291 2.82 0.00 22.88
CA GLU A 291 2.06 -1.24 22.81
C GLU A 291 1.52 -1.46 21.39
N VAL A 292 1.56 -2.70 20.89
CA VAL A 292 0.95 -3.08 19.61
C VAL A 292 0.20 -4.39 19.79
N PHE A 293 -1.11 -4.32 19.56
CA PHE A 293 -2.02 -5.46 19.54
C PHE A 293 -2.66 -5.56 18.16
N ALA A 294 -2.93 -6.77 17.71
CA ALA A 294 -3.61 -6.96 16.43
C ALA A 294 -4.61 -8.11 16.50
N GLU A 295 -5.68 -7.96 15.73
CA GLU A 295 -6.72 -8.95 15.55
C GLU A 295 -6.94 -9.16 14.04
N ILE A 296 -7.16 -10.40 13.65
CA ILE A 296 -7.55 -10.76 12.29
C ILE A 296 -8.79 -11.63 12.35
N ILE A 297 -9.79 -11.23 11.57
CA ILE A 297 -11.02 -11.96 11.33
C ILE A 297 -10.93 -12.53 9.92
N PHE A 298 -10.95 -13.85 9.83
CA PHE A 298 -10.86 -14.61 8.60
C PHE A 298 -12.17 -15.36 8.38
N GLN A 299 -12.80 -15.14 7.23
CA GLN A 299 -14.04 -15.81 6.88
C GLN A 299 -13.76 -16.98 5.93
N LYS A 300 -14.31 -18.16 6.21
CA LYS A 300 -14.17 -19.36 5.38
C LYS A 300 -15.54 -19.86 4.90
N ASN A 301 -15.73 -20.03 3.61
CA ASN A 301 -16.91 -20.67 3.05
C ASN A 301 -16.82 -22.20 3.19
N ILE A 302 -17.66 -22.78 4.06
CA ILE A 302 -17.65 -24.21 4.34
C ILE A 302 -18.14 -25.05 3.18
N LYS A 303 -19.04 -24.54 2.34
CA LYS A 303 -19.55 -25.28 1.17
C LYS A 303 -18.45 -25.50 0.15
N LYS A 304 -17.66 -24.48 -0.17
CA LYS A 304 -16.48 -24.63 -1.04
C LYS A 304 -15.43 -25.53 -0.41
N TYR A 305 -15.17 -25.38 0.90
CA TYR A 305 -14.19 -26.21 1.62
C TYR A 305 -14.55 -27.70 1.61
N LEU A 306 -15.84 -28.04 1.71
CA LEU A 306 -16.34 -29.43 1.68
C LEU A 306 -16.60 -29.95 0.25
N GLY A 307 -16.27 -29.18 -0.79
CA GLY A 307 -16.52 -29.56 -2.19
C GLY A 307 -18.00 -29.63 -2.57
N ILE A 308 -18.88 -28.94 -1.85
CA ILE A 308 -20.33 -28.92 -2.10
C ILE A 308 -20.68 -27.95 -3.25
N ASN A 309 -20.01 -26.79 -3.32
CA ASN A 309 -20.17 -25.83 -4.40
C ASN A 309 -18.78 -25.35 -4.88
N ALA A 310 -18.45 -25.61 -6.15
CA ALA A 310 -17.16 -25.26 -6.72
C ALA A 310 -17.05 -23.77 -7.10
N ASN A 311 -18.17 -23.08 -7.32
CA ASN A 311 -18.18 -21.70 -7.81
C ASN A 311 -18.01 -20.65 -6.70
N ASP A 312 -18.20 -21.06 -5.45
CA ASP A 312 -18.07 -20.20 -4.28
C ASP A 312 -16.62 -19.72 -4.04
N ILE A 313 -16.50 -18.53 -3.44
CA ILE A 313 -15.21 -18.01 -2.95
C ILE A 313 -14.89 -18.68 -1.62
N LEU A 314 -13.75 -19.38 -1.55
CA LEU A 314 -13.36 -20.12 -0.33
C LEU A 314 -13.07 -19.19 0.85
N VAL A 315 -12.47 -18.02 0.58
CA VAL A 315 -12.11 -17.01 1.58
C VAL A 315 -12.70 -15.67 1.14
N PRO A 316 -13.94 -15.35 1.53
CA PRO A 316 -14.59 -14.12 1.08
C PRO A 316 -13.99 -12.85 1.68
N LEU A 317 -13.40 -12.91 2.88
CA LEU A 317 -12.87 -11.72 3.56
C LEU A 317 -11.76 -12.07 4.55
N ILE A 318 -10.72 -11.25 4.52
CA ILE A 318 -9.71 -11.12 5.58
C ILE A 318 -9.77 -9.70 6.11
N ASN A 319 -10.12 -9.51 7.38
CA ASN A 319 -10.17 -8.20 8.02
C ASN A 319 -9.17 -8.14 9.18
N THR A 320 -8.17 -7.28 9.07
CA THR A 320 -7.14 -7.07 10.10
C THR A 320 -7.34 -5.72 10.76
N LYS A 321 -7.26 -5.70 12.08
CA LYS A 321 -7.24 -4.49 12.91
C LYS A 321 -5.94 -4.45 13.71
N ILE A 322 -5.21 -3.35 13.61
CA ILE A 322 -4.02 -3.08 14.41
C ILE A 322 -4.34 -1.96 15.39
N TYR A 323 -4.06 -2.20 16.66
CA TYR A 323 -4.23 -1.27 17.77
C TYR A 323 -2.85 -0.87 18.26
N VAL A 324 -2.61 0.45 18.32
CA VAL A 324 -1.29 0.99 18.66
C VAL A 324 -1.44 2.03 19.76
N GLN A 325 -0.62 1.87 20.80
CA GLN A 325 -0.38 2.90 21.80
C GLN A 325 1.01 3.49 21.57
N SER A 326 1.09 4.82 21.44
CA SER A 326 2.34 5.54 21.28
C SER A 326 2.15 7.01 21.67
N SER A 327 3.21 7.65 22.17
CA SER A 327 3.25 9.11 22.40
C SER A 327 3.70 9.90 21.16
N GLU A 328 4.04 9.20 20.08
CA GLU A 328 4.52 9.80 18.83
C GLU A 328 3.37 10.39 18.00
N ASN A 329 3.71 11.12 16.95
CA ASN A 329 2.73 11.79 16.09
C ASN A 329 1.83 10.78 15.33
N LYS A 330 0.50 10.87 15.54
CA LYS A 330 -0.48 9.98 14.91
C LYS A 330 -0.40 9.97 13.38
N LYS A 331 -0.09 11.10 12.73
CA LYS A 331 0.04 11.19 11.27
C LYS A 331 1.25 10.39 10.77
N GLU A 332 2.36 10.37 11.52
CA GLU A 332 3.55 9.60 11.14
C GLU A 332 3.36 8.10 11.31
N ILE A 333 2.65 7.69 12.37
CA ILE A 333 2.24 6.30 12.58
C ILE A 333 1.32 5.84 11.44
N GLN A 334 0.33 6.67 11.04
CA GLN A 334 -0.54 6.39 9.90
C GLN A 334 0.26 6.26 8.60
N LYS A 335 1.23 7.15 8.35
CA LYS A 335 2.13 7.05 7.18
C LYS A 335 2.90 5.72 7.16
N CYS A 336 3.36 5.24 8.32
CA CYS A 336 4.02 3.92 8.42
C CYS A 336 3.04 2.79 8.07
N PHE A 337 1.79 2.85 8.53
CA PHE A 337 0.78 1.86 8.24
C PHE A 337 0.40 1.81 6.75
N GLU A 338 0.18 2.95 6.11
CA GLU A 338 -0.11 3.01 4.66
C GLU A 338 1.09 2.52 3.82
N LYS A 339 2.32 2.81 4.26
CA LYS A 339 3.52 2.26 3.64
C LYS A 339 3.54 0.73 3.72
N VAL A 340 3.20 0.15 4.87
CA VAL A 340 3.14 -1.30 5.07
C VAL A 340 2.08 -1.96 4.19
N LYS A 341 0.91 -1.33 4.01
CA LYS A 341 -0.14 -1.82 3.11
C LYS A 341 0.33 -2.00 1.66
N SER A 342 1.34 -1.26 1.23
CA SER A 342 1.88 -1.36 -0.13
C SER A 342 3.16 -2.21 -0.24
N GLN A 343 3.76 -2.59 0.89
CA GLN A 343 5.10 -3.21 0.93
C GLN A 343 5.16 -4.57 1.64
N CYS A 344 4.11 -4.93 2.38
CA CYS A 344 4.06 -6.18 3.13
C CYS A 344 3.94 -7.37 2.17
N SER A 345 4.91 -8.29 2.19
CA SER A 345 4.96 -9.43 1.27
C SER A 345 3.77 -10.38 1.40
N ILE A 346 3.12 -10.43 2.57
CA ILE A 346 1.92 -11.24 2.74
C ILE A 346 0.70 -10.65 2.03
N ILE A 347 0.63 -9.33 1.85
CA ILE A 347 -0.45 -8.71 1.06
C ILE A 347 -0.29 -9.16 -0.38
N ASP A 348 0.93 -9.04 -0.92
CA ASP A 348 1.23 -9.53 -2.26
C ASP A 348 0.83 -11.00 -2.41
N TYR A 349 1.16 -11.86 -1.44
CA TYR A 349 0.73 -13.27 -1.46
C TYR A 349 -0.80 -13.43 -1.51
N LEU A 350 -1.56 -12.57 -0.82
CA LEU A 350 -3.03 -12.65 -0.72
C LEU A 350 -3.77 -11.97 -1.89
N THR A 351 -3.15 -10.96 -2.53
CA THR A 351 -3.78 -10.14 -3.57
C THR A 351 -3.23 -10.39 -4.97
N SER A 352 -2.01 -10.91 -5.10
CA SER A 352 -1.43 -11.30 -6.39
C SER A 352 -1.69 -12.78 -6.68
N SER A 353 -1.88 -13.12 -7.96
CA SER A 353 -1.89 -14.50 -8.41
C SER A 353 -0.46 -15.06 -8.33
N SER A 354 -0.09 -15.64 -7.19
CA SER A 354 1.19 -16.33 -7.03
C SER A 354 1.14 -17.67 -7.77
N GLN A 355 2.25 -18.08 -8.39
CA GLN A 355 2.37 -19.39 -9.01
C GLN A 355 2.49 -20.47 -7.92
N PHE A 356 1.40 -21.19 -7.69
CA PHE A 356 1.37 -22.31 -6.75
C PHE A 356 1.34 -23.61 -7.53
N GLU A 357 2.41 -24.39 -7.43
CA GLU A 357 2.54 -25.69 -8.09
C GLU A 357 2.16 -26.80 -7.11
N LEU A 358 1.15 -27.61 -7.48
CA LEU A 358 0.78 -28.81 -6.75
C LEU A 358 1.13 -30.02 -7.59
N GLY A 359 1.86 -30.97 -7.02
CA GLY A 359 2.13 -32.30 -7.59
C GLY A 359 2.00 -33.40 -6.53
N TYR A 360 2.04 -34.66 -6.96
CA TYR A 360 2.08 -35.81 -6.06
C TYR A 360 2.93 -36.94 -6.65
N ASP A 361 3.54 -37.71 -5.76
CA ASP A 361 4.10 -39.04 -6.01
C ASP A 361 3.15 -40.08 -5.39
N LEU A 362 2.94 -41.19 -6.10
CA LEU A 362 2.08 -42.29 -5.66
C LEU A 362 2.86 -43.59 -5.60
N GLU A 363 2.80 -44.24 -4.44
CA GLU A 363 3.28 -45.59 -4.21
C GLU A 363 2.08 -46.49 -3.89
N THR A 364 1.87 -47.51 -4.74
CA THR A 364 0.77 -48.45 -4.59
C THR A 364 1.21 -49.69 -3.81
N THR A 365 0.51 -50.05 -2.73
CA THR A 365 0.77 -51.28 -1.98
C THR A 365 -0.06 -52.45 -2.50
N THR A 366 0.55 -53.62 -2.73
CA THR A 366 -0.14 -54.85 -3.18
C THR A 366 -0.74 -55.68 -2.04
N GLU A 367 -0.44 -55.34 -0.78
CA GLU A 367 -0.97 -56.06 0.37
C GLU A 367 -2.47 -55.80 0.54
N ASN A 368 -3.28 -56.84 0.31
CA ASN A 368 -4.68 -56.92 0.73
C ASN A 368 -4.76 -57.02 2.26
N THR A 369 -4.34 -55.97 2.97
CA THR A 369 -4.71 -55.83 4.39
C THR A 369 -6.22 -55.64 4.45
N GLU A 370 -6.92 -56.61 5.06
CA GLU A 370 -8.37 -56.58 5.22
C GLU A 370 -8.82 -55.18 5.65
N ARG A 371 -9.72 -54.57 4.85
CA ARG A 371 -10.30 -53.24 5.03
C ARG A 371 -11.26 -53.19 6.23
N LYS A 372 -10.83 -53.67 7.40
CA LYS A 372 -11.65 -53.59 8.60
C LYS A 372 -11.61 -52.15 9.08
N GLU A 373 -12.71 -51.44 8.86
CA GLU A 373 -13.04 -50.29 9.71
C GLU A 373 -12.82 -50.76 11.15
N ASN A 374 -11.94 -50.10 11.88
CA ASN A 374 -11.92 -50.26 13.33
C ASN A 374 -13.36 -49.99 13.76
N GLY A 375 -14.06 -50.96 14.36
CA GLY A 375 -15.54 -50.97 14.55
C GLY A 375 -16.17 -49.73 15.22
N LYS A 376 -15.34 -48.75 15.57
CA LYS A 376 -15.63 -47.37 15.99
C LYS A 376 -15.92 -46.40 14.83
N GLY A 377 -15.80 -46.82 13.57
CA GLY A 377 -16.06 -45.96 12.39
C GLY A 377 -15.06 -44.81 12.25
N ILE A 378 -13.77 -45.12 12.40
CA ILE A 378 -12.65 -44.19 12.21
C ILE A 378 -11.88 -44.60 10.96
N LEU A 379 -11.68 -43.67 10.03
CA LEU A 379 -10.89 -43.83 8.80
C LEU A 379 -9.92 -42.65 8.69
N ASN A 380 -8.65 -42.92 8.39
CA ASN A 380 -7.58 -41.91 8.28
C ASN A 380 -7.45 -40.98 9.52
N GLY A 381 -7.79 -41.49 10.71
CA GLY A 381 -7.80 -40.72 11.96
C GLY A 381 -9.06 -39.85 12.18
N LEU A 382 -10.04 -39.90 11.28
CA LEU A 382 -11.29 -39.14 11.34
C LEU A 382 -12.52 -40.01 11.59
N LYS A 383 -13.49 -39.49 12.35
CA LYS A 383 -14.79 -40.14 12.55
C LYS A 383 -15.68 -39.98 11.32
N ILE A 384 -15.72 -40.97 10.42
CA ILE A 384 -16.40 -40.89 9.12
C ILE A 384 -17.88 -40.50 9.24
N LYS A 385 -18.60 -41.05 10.24
CA LYS A 385 -20.01 -40.73 10.49
C LYS A 385 -20.23 -39.24 10.81
N LYS A 386 -19.30 -38.60 11.52
CA LYS A 386 -19.38 -37.17 11.84
C LYS A 386 -19.17 -36.32 10.60
N VAL A 387 -18.13 -36.63 9.81
CA VAL A 387 -17.83 -35.93 8.56
C VAL A 387 -19.03 -36.02 7.60
N LYS A 388 -19.56 -37.23 7.36
CA LYS A 388 -20.75 -37.43 6.51
C LYS A 388 -21.97 -36.66 7.02
N LYS A 389 -22.20 -36.61 8.34
CA LYS A 389 -23.29 -35.82 8.95
C LYS A 389 -23.09 -34.32 8.73
N LEU A 390 -21.85 -33.82 8.84
CA LEU A 390 -21.50 -32.42 8.59
C LEU A 390 -21.76 -32.04 7.13
N THR A 391 -21.28 -32.85 6.18
CA THR A 391 -21.50 -32.62 4.75
C THR A 391 -22.98 -32.59 4.41
N LYS A 392 -23.77 -33.59 4.88
CA LYS A 392 -25.23 -33.61 4.69
C LYS A 392 -25.93 -32.40 5.29
N LYS A 393 -25.48 -31.93 6.47
CA LYS A 393 -26.00 -30.72 7.10
C LYS A 393 -25.80 -29.50 6.21
N TYR A 394 -24.62 -29.34 5.60
CA TYR A 394 -24.33 -28.17 4.75
C TYR A 394 -24.90 -28.28 3.33
N GLN A 395 -25.09 -29.49 2.79
CA GLN A 395 -25.82 -29.71 1.54
C GLN A 395 -27.27 -29.24 1.65
N LYS A 396 -27.93 -29.46 2.79
CA LYS A 396 -29.34 -29.07 3.01
C LYS A 396 -29.54 -27.57 3.27
N LYS A 397 -28.50 -26.83 3.65
CA LYS A 397 -28.62 -25.39 3.96
C LYS A 397 -28.52 -24.56 2.67
N LYS A 398 -29.56 -23.77 2.37
CA LYS A 398 -29.58 -22.88 1.18
C LYS A 398 -28.59 -21.71 1.31
N ALA A 399 -28.52 -21.05 2.46
CA ALA A 399 -27.61 -19.92 2.68
C ALA A 399 -26.12 -20.31 2.57
N GLU A 400 -25.29 -19.36 2.12
CA GLU A 400 -23.83 -19.46 2.24
C GLU A 400 -23.47 -19.59 3.71
N TYR A 401 -22.61 -20.56 4.03
CA TYR A 401 -22.17 -20.74 5.41
C TYR A 401 -20.73 -20.27 5.52
N ILE A 402 -20.60 -19.06 6.05
CA ILE A 402 -19.34 -18.40 6.34
C ILE A 402 -19.00 -18.67 7.80
N GLU A 403 -17.91 -19.40 8.04
CA GLU A 403 -17.36 -19.66 9.37
C GLU A 403 -16.28 -18.59 9.67
N PRO A 404 -16.48 -17.72 10.68
CA PRO A 404 -15.47 -16.76 11.08
C PRO A 404 -14.41 -17.42 11.99
N PHE A 405 -13.15 -17.09 11.75
CA PHE A 405 -12.01 -17.40 12.60
C PHE A 405 -11.40 -16.10 13.09
N THR A 406 -11.19 -15.98 14.39
CA THR A 406 -10.50 -14.84 14.98
C THR A 406 -9.19 -15.31 15.59
N VAL A 407 -8.09 -14.66 15.20
CA VAL A 407 -6.80 -14.81 15.87
C VAL A 407 -6.36 -13.45 16.36
N GLN A 408 -5.81 -13.43 17.56
CA GLN A 408 -5.28 -12.23 18.19
C GLN A 408 -3.78 -12.40 18.41
N GLY A 409 -3.05 -11.30 18.44
CA GLY A 409 -1.63 -11.34 18.73
C GLY A 409 -1.11 -10.03 19.31
N PHE A 410 0.05 -10.16 19.96
CA PHE A 410 0.70 -9.07 20.66
C PHE A 410 2.17 -8.98 20.27
N TRP A 411 2.64 -7.75 20.05
CA TRP A 411 4.05 -7.47 19.84
C TRP A 411 4.76 -7.16 21.16
N ASN A 412 5.78 -7.93 21.51
CA ASN A 412 6.52 -7.76 22.75
C ASN A 412 7.51 -6.60 22.66
N LEU A 413 7.11 -5.43 23.20
CA LEU A 413 7.96 -4.23 23.27
C LEU A 413 8.75 -4.13 24.58
N LYS A 414 8.62 -5.09 25.50
CA LYS A 414 9.35 -5.05 26.76
C LYS A 414 10.84 -5.32 26.51
N ASN A 415 11.71 -4.61 27.23
CA ASN A 415 13.19 -4.65 27.10
C ASN A 415 13.84 -5.99 27.54
N ASN A 416 13.21 -7.12 27.26
CA ASN A 416 13.84 -8.42 27.42
C ASN A 416 14.17 -8.99 26.04
N HIS A 417 15.42 -8.85 25.62
CA HIS A 417 15.93 -9.30 24.33
C HIS A 417 16.05 -10.83 24.22
N GLU A 418 15.67 -11.58 25.25
CA GLU A 418 15.69 -13.04 25.25
C GLU A 418 14.31 -13.65 24.95
N GLN A 419 13.29 -12.81 24.72
CA GLN A 419 11.92 -13.27 24.49
C GLN A 419 11.51 -13.19 23.02
N SER A 420 10.59 -14.07 22.65
CA SER A 420 9.86 -13.99 21.38
C SER A 420 9.27 -12.62 21.18
N GLN A 421 9.30 -12.14 19.94
CA GLN A 421 8.88 -10.79 19.64
C GLN A 421 7.37 -10.70 19.31
N PHE A 422 6.74 -11.79 18.89
CA PHE A 422 5.29 -11.87 18.68
C PHE A 422 4.68 -13.06 19.40
N LYS A 423 3.52 -12.85 20.05
CA LYS A 423 2.73 -13.92 20.67
C LYS A 423 1.34 -13.94 20.04
N GLY A 424 0.97 -15.08 19.44
CA GLY A 424 -0.36 -15.33 18.92
C GLY A 424 -1.19 -16.19 19.88
N TYR A 425 -2.48 -15.90 19.95
CA TYR A 425 -3.45 -16.61 20.79
C TYR A 425 -4.39 -17.42 19.90
N LEU A 426 -4.31 -18.74 20.02
CA LEU A 426 -5.05 -19.69 19.20
C LEU A 426 -6.08 -20.43 20.06
N SER A 427 -7.26 -20.68 19.50
CA SER A 427 -8.34 -21.38 20.17
C SER A 427 -8.28 -22.90 19.92
N CYS A 428 -8.49 -23.66 20.99
CA CYS A 428 -8.57 -25.11 20.97
C CYS A 428 -9.82 -25.55 21.74
N GLU A 429 -10.72 -26.29 21.07
CA GLU A 429 -12.04 -26.64 21.62
C GLU A 429 -11.99 -27.37 22.97
N LYS A 430 -10.95 -28.18 23.22
CA LYS A 430 -10.79 -28.90 24.50
C LYS A 430 -9.72 -28.37 25.43
N LYS A 431 -8.68 -27.72 24.91
CA LYS A 431 -7.56 -27.21 25.74
C LYS A 431 -7.72 -25.73 26.10
N GLY A 432 -8.74 -25.07 25.59
CA GLY A 432 -8.90 -23.63 25.73
C GLY A 432 -7.94 -22.90 24.80
N GLU A 433 -7.25 -21.91 25.32
CA GLU A 433 -6.35 -21.09 24.52
C GLU A 433 -4.91 -21.65 24.52
N VAL A 434 -4.26 -21.59 23.37
CA VAL A 434 -2.86 -21.97 23.17
C VAL A 434 -2.11 -20.74 22.71
N ILE A 435 -1.03 -20.41 23.41
CA ILE A 435 -0.11 -19.33 23.01
C ILE A 435 0.95 -19.94 22.11
N TYR A 436 1.18 -19.32 20.96
CA TYR A 436 2.30 -19.66 20.08
C TYR A 436 3.15 -18.43 19.84
N GLU A 437 4.46 -18.62 19.87
CA GLU A 437 5.43 -17.54 19.77
C GLU A 437 6.09 -17.55 18.40
N ILE A 438 6.32 -16.37 17.85
CA ILE A 438 7.06 -16.16 16.60
C ILE A 438 8.18 -15.17 16.89
N ASP A 439 9.34 -15.45 16.31
CA ASP A 439 10.51 -14.59 16.40
C ASP A 439 11.06 -14.27 15.01
N TRP A 440 11.96 -13.32 14.92
CA TRP A 440 12.59 -12.97 13.65
C TRP A 440 14.00 -13.50 13.50
N PRO A 441 14.46 -13.65 12.25
CA PRO A 441 15.85 -13.91 11.96
C PRO A 441 16.75 -12.78 12.45
N ILE A 442 17.98 -13.14 12.80
CA ILE A 442 19.00 -12.21 13.32
C ILE A 442 19.30 -11.10 12.30
N GLU A 443 19.23 -11.41 11.00
CA GLU A 443 19.51 -10.48 9.90
C GLU A 443 18.56 -9.28 9.88
N ILE A 444 17.36 -9.41 10.45
CA ILE A 444 16.37 -8.33 10.55
C ILE A 444 16.16 -7.86 12.00
N GLY A 445 17.07 -8.25 12.90
CA GLY A 445 17.12 -7.78 14.29
C GLY A 445 16.27 -8.58 15.27
N GLY A 446 15.89 -9.82 14.96
CA GLY A 446 15.32 -10.77 15.93
C GLY A 446 16.37 -11.63 16.63
N THR A 447 15.92 -12.59 17.44
CA THR A 447 16.81 -13.48 18.21
C THR A 447 17.00 -14.84 17.54
N ASN A 448 16.15 -15.15 16.56
CA ASN A 448 16.01 -16.43 15.91
C ASN A 448 15.85 -17.60 16.91
N THR A 449 15.34 -17.39 18.12
CA THR A 449 15.22 -18.44 19.16
C THR A 449 14.01 -19.35 18.94
N ILE A 450 13.04 -18.91 18.13
CA ILE A 450 11.78 -19.60 17.81
C ILE A 450 11.54 -19.49 16.30
N PRO A 451 10.78 -20.39 15.65
CA PRO A 451 10.52 -20.31 14.21
C PRO A 451 9.96 -18.95 13.77
N ASP A 452 10.43 -18.49 12.60
CA ASP A 452 9.90 -17.28 11.98
C ASP A 452 8.53 -17.53 11.34
N TRP A 453 7.83 -16.44 11.00
CA TRP A 453 6.48 -16.55 10.44
C TRP A 453 6.44 -17.31 9.12
N HIS A 454 7.49 -17.29 8.28
CA HIS A 454 7.51 -18.04 7.01
C HIS A 454 7.52 -19.54 7.27
N LYS A 455 8.32 -19.96 8.25
CA LYS A 455 8.39 -21.34 8.73
C LYS A 455 7.06 -21.81 9.30
N VAL A 456 6.40 -20.99 10.11
CA VAL A 456 5.04 -21.29 10.63
C VAL A 456 4.02 -21.31 9.49
N MET A 457 4.11 -20.41 8.51
CA MET A 457 3.24 -20.37 7.34
C MET A 457 3.40 -21.61 6.46
N ALA A 458 4.63 -22.03 6.17
CA ALA A 458 4.93 -23.26 5.44
C ALA A 458 4.31 -24.47 6.14
N ALA A 459 4.54 -24.61 7.45
CA ALA A 459 3.92 -25.66 8.26
C ALA A 459 2.39 -25.62 8.23
N SER A 460 1.81 -24.42 8.25
CA SER A 460 0.36 -24.22 8.20
C SER A 460 -0.23 -24.62 6.86
N ILE A 461 0.39 -24.21 5.75
CA ILE A 461 -0.02 -24.56 4.38
C ILE A 461 0.08 -26.06 4.18
N SER A 462 1.21 -26.68 4.54
CA SER A 462 1.40 -28.12 4.46
C SER A 462 0.40 -28.89 5.31
N SER A 463 0.14 -28.43 6.53
CA SER A 463 -0.84 -29.07 7.43
C SER A 463 -2.27 -28.95 6.92
N MET A 464 -2.65 -27.80 6.34
CA MET A 464 -3.93 -27.64 5.64
C MET A 464 -4.04 -28.59 4.45
N SER A 465 -2.99 -28.68 3.63
CA SER A 465 -2.90 -29.60 2.48
C SER A 465 -3.12 -31.05 2.86
N LEU A 466 -2.36 -31.55 3.85
CA LEU A 466 -2.53 -32.90 4.37
C LEU A 466 -3.94 -33.12 4.95
N SER A 467 -4.45 -32.14 5.72
CA SER A 467 -5.78 -32.22 6.31
C SER A 467 -6.87 -32.29 5.23
N THR A 468 -6.84 -31.42 4.22
CA THR A 468 -7.81 -31.44 3.12
C THR A 468 -7.76 -32.79 2.39
N PHE A 469 -6.56 -33.32 2.12
CA PHE A 469 -6.38 -34.63 1.49
C PHE A 469 -7.03 -35.75 2.34
N VAL A 470 -6.69 -35.83 3.62
CA VAL A 470 -7.25 -36.81 4.56
C VAL A 470 -8.77 -36.71 4.67
N LEU A 471 -9.32 -35.48 4.68
CA LEU A 471 -10.76 -35.24 4.73
C LEU A 471 -11.45 -35.85 3.51
N PHE A 472 -10.96 -35.55 2.30
CA PHE A 472 -11.58 -36.09 1.08
C PHE A 472 -11.33 -37.59 0.90
N SER A 473 -10.16 -38.13 1.28
CA SER A 473 -9.95 -39.58 1.31
C SER A 473 -10.97 -40.25 2.22
N THR A 474 -11.18 -39.69 3.42
CA THR A 474 -12.18 -40.20 4.38
C THR A 474 -13.60 -40.14 3.83
N MET A 475 -13.97 -39.03 3.18
CA MET A 475 -15.30 -38.87 2.58
C MET A 475 -15.56 -39.87 1.45
N ASN A 476 -14.54 -40.19 0.67
CA ASN A 476 -14.59 -41.14 -0.45
C ASN A 476 -14.28 -42.59 -0.03
N ASN A 477 -14.16 -42.86 1.28
CA ASN A 477 -13.85 -44.18 1.82
C ASN A 477 -12.51 -44.77 1.33
N ILE A 478 -11.56 -43.90 1.01
CA ILE A 478 -10.19 -44.25 0.60
C ILE A 478 -9.32 -44.32 1.85
N LYS A 479 -8.67 -45.47 2.08
CA LYS A 479 -7.68 -45.65 3.16
C LYS A 479 -6.31 -45.21 2.67
N LEU A 480 -5.63 -44.41 3.48
CA LEU A 480 -4.24 -44.03 3.28
C LEU A 480 -3.38 -44.84 4.25
N ASP A 481 -2.29 -45.42 3.75
CA ASP A 481 -1.31 -46.12 4.58
C ASP A 481 -0.22 -45.15 5.05
N SER A 482 0.17 -44.21 4.18
CA SER A 482 1.01 -43.07 4.51
C SER A 482 0.62 -41.84 3.69
N LEU A 483 0.86 -40.66 4.26
CA LEU A 483 0.68 -39.38 3.59
C LEU A 483 1.72 -38.39 4.09
N GLY A 484 2.61 -37.98 3.20
CA GLY A 484 3.62 -36.95 3.41
C GLY A 484 3.45 -35.79 2.43
N ILE A 485 4.19 -34.72 2.67
CA ILE A 485 4.23 -33.57 1.78
C ILE A 485 5.59 -32.86 1.89
N THR A 486 6.15 -32.48 0.75
CA THR A 486 7.31 -31.60 0.66
C THR A 486 6.83 -30.21 0.26
N TYR A 487 7.21 -29.20 1.03
CA TYR A 487 6.99 -27.79 0.72
C TYR A 487 8.30 -27.18 0.28
N GLN A 488 8.29 -26.48 -0.85
CA GLN A 488 9.37 -25.60 -1.28
C GLN A 488 8.80 -24.21 -1.52
N GLY A 489 9.40 -23.18 -0.92
CA GLY A 489 8.93 -21.81 -1.09
C GLY A 489 10.10 -20.83 -1.19
N LYS A 490 9.96 -19.85 -2.08
CA LYS A 490 10.89 -18.71 -2.20
C LYS A 490 10.18 -17.44 -1.76
N TRP A 491 10.83 -16.65 -0.90
CA TRP A 491 10.28 -15.40 -0.37
C TRP A 491 11.25 -14.25 -0.59
N ASP A 492 10.77 -13.18 -1.21
CA ASP A 492 11.53 -11.96 -1.46
C ASP A 492 11.29 -10.90 -0.39
N ARG A 493 12.31 -10.66 0.43
CA ARG A 493 12.26 -9.66 1.49
C ARG A 493 12.60 -8.25 1.03
N ARG A 494 12.98 -8.02 -0.24
CA ARG A 494 13.41 -6.69 -0.72
C ARG A 494 12.29 -5.67 -0.68
N LYS A 495 11.05 -6.09 -0.97
CA LYS A 495 9.86 -5.22 -0.92
C LYS A 495 9.61 -4.64 0.47
N LEU A 496 9.78 -5.45 1.52
CA LEU A 496 9.67 -5.02 2.92
C LEU A 496 10.58 -3.82 3.23
N PHE A 497 11.75 -3.77 2.59
CA PHE A 497 12.75 -2.74 2.80
C PHE A 497 12.72 -1.63 1.74
N ASN A 498 11.71 -1.63 0.86
CA ASN A 498 11.60 -0.72 -0.27
C ASN A 498 12.86 -0.69 -1.15
N LEU A 499 13.53 -1.84 -1.28
CA LEU A 499 14.71 -1.98 -2.12
C LEU A 499 14.24 -2.18 -3.56
N LYS A 500 14.70 -1.33 -4.49
CA LYS A 500 14.35 -1.44 -5.92
C LYS A 500 14.71 -2.85 -6.41
N SER A 501 13.75 -3.53 -7.04
CA SER A 501 14.06 -4.74 -7.80
C SER A 501 15.05 -4.35 -8.89
N THR A 502 16.22 -4.98 -8.91
CA THR A 502 17.14 -4.85 -10.04
C THR A 502 16.40 -5.36 -11.29
N LYS A 503 16.52 -4.65 -12.42
CA LYS A 503 15.79 -4.94 -13.67
C LYS A 503 15.92 -6.39 -14.15
N ASP A 504 16.99 -7.07 -13.73
CA ASP A 504 17.30 -8.48 -14.07
C ASP A 504 16.49 -9.49 -13.26
N ILE A 505 15.67 -9.03 -12.32
CA ILE A 505 14.84 -9.88 -11.48
C ILE A 505 13.36 -9.62 -11.74
N LYS A 506 12.98 -9.71 -13.02
CA LYS A 506 11.58 -9.86 -13.44
C LYS A 506 10.99 -11.22 -13.03
N THR A 507 11.81 -12.17 -12.59
CA THR A 507 11.47 -13.57 -12.28
C THR A 507 11.12 -13.87 -10.83
N ILE A 508 11.15 -12.89 -9.91
CA ILE A 508 10.82 -13.13 -8.48
C ILE A 508 9.36 -12.84 -8.13
N ASN A 509 8.56 -12.32 -9.07
CA ASN A 509 7.09 -12.39 -8.91
C ASN A 509 6.56 -13.84 -9.05
N ASP A 510 7.42 -14.79 -9.44
CA ASP A 510 7.17 -16.22 -9.31
C ASP A 510 7.58 -16.68 -7.91
N ASN A 511 6.82 -16.24 -6.90
CA ASN A 511 6.80 -16.90 -5.58
C ASN A 511 6.29 -18.33 -5.80
N ASN A 512 7.17 -19.19 -6.29
CA ASN A 512 6.90 -20.57 -6.62
C ASN A 512 6.82 -21.36 -5.33
N ILE A 513 5.64 -21.34 -4.71
CA ILE A 513 5.33 -22.34 -3.70
C ILE A 513 5.07 -23.64 -4.46
N LYS A 514 5.97 -24.61 -4.28
CA LYS A 514 5.80 -25.96 -4.77
C LYS A 514 5.43 -26.86 -3.61
N ILE A 515 4.38 -27.63 -3.80
CA ILE A 515 3.94 -28.63 -2.85
C ILE A 515 3.84 -29.96 -3.56
N LYS A 516 4.57 -30.95 -3.05
CA LYS A 516 4.58 -32.31 -3.57
C LYS A 516 4.05 -33.27 -2.50
N TYR A 517 2.93 -33.93 -2.76
CA TYR A 517 2.40 -34.96 -1.85
C TYR A 517 3.13 -36.29 -2.07
N HIS A 518 3.34 -37.05 -1.00
CA HIS A 518 3.87 -38.41 -1.03
C HIS A 518 2.79 -39.34 -0.50
N ILE A 519 2.17 -40.12 -1.38
CA ILE A 519 0.94 -40.86 -1.05
C ILE A 519 1.23 -42.36 -1.14
N VAL A 520 0.90 -43.09 -0.07
CA VAL A 520 0.94 -44.56 -0.05
C VAL A 520 -0.46 -45.10 0.21
N THR A 521 -0.99 -45.91 -0.71
CA THR A 521 -2.36 -46.44 -0.68
C THR A 521 -2.52 -47.65 -1.61
N ASN A 522 -3.60 -48.42 -1.47
CA ASN A 522 -3.97 -49.50 -2.40
C ASN A 522 -4.92 -49.05 -3.53
N GLU A 523 -5.27 -47.78 -3.58
CA GLU A 523 -6.15 -47.24 -4.63
C GLU A 523 -5.38 -46.98 -5.93
N PRO A 524 -6.01 -47.17 -7.10
CA PRO A 524 -5.37 -46.91 -8.39
C PRO A 524 -5.14 -45.42 -8.63
N ASP A 525 -4.13 -45.10 -9.45
CA ASP A 525 -3.72 -43.71 -9.75
C ASP A 525 -4.87 -42.81 -10.21
N TYR A 526 -5.76 -43.31 -11.07
CA TYR A 526 -6.90 -42.52 -11.54
C TYR A 526 -7.86 -42.09 -10.40
N THR A 527 -7.97 -42.89 -9.33
CA THR A 527 -8.78 -42.55 -8.15
C THR A 527 -8.08 -41.45 -7.35
N ILE A 528 -6.76 -41.56 -7.18
CA ILE A 528 -5.94 -40.58 -6.47
C ILE A 528 -5.87 -39.25 -7.22
N LYS A 529 -5.79 -39.27 -8.56
CA LYS A 529 -5.86 -38.07 -9.39
C LYS A 529 -7.18 -37.32 -9.20
N LYS A 530 -8.33 -38.01 -9.25
CA LYS A 530 -9.65 -37.38 -9.00
C LYS A 530 -9.72 -36.77 -7.59
N LEU A 531 -9.19 -37.47 -6.60
CA LEU A 531 -9.12 -36.98 -5.23
C LEU A 531 -8.23 -35.73 -5.12
N PHE A 532 -7.08 -35.74 -5.78
CA PHE A 532 -6.14 -34.63 -5.82
C PHE A 532 -6.74 -33.36 -6.45
N ASP A 533 -7.52 -33.50 -7.52
CA ASP A 533 -8.24 -32.38 -8.14
C ASP A 533 -9.25 -31.74 -7.16
N LEU A 534 -9.96 -32.54 -6.37
CA LEU A 534 -10.85 -32.04 -5.31
C LEU A 534 -10.06 -31.30 -4.22
N VAL A 535 -8.92 -31.87 -3.80
CA VAL A 535 -8.06 -31.25 -2.78
C VAL A 535 -7.55 -29.91 -3.26
N LYS A 536 -7.09 -29.80 -4.51
CA LYS A 536 -6.64 -28.56 -5.13
C LYS A 536 -7.72 -27.48 -5.08
N GLU A 537 -8.96 -27.82 -5.41
CA GLU A 537 -10.07 -26.87 -5.42
C GLU A 537 -10.55 -26.43 -4.03
N SER A 538 -10.36 -27.26 -3.00
CA SER A 538 -10.86 -27.01 -1.64
C SER A 538 -9.77 -26.66 -0.62
N ASN A 539 -8.50 -26.64 -1.02
CA ASN A 539 -7.39 -26.26 -0.16
C ASN A 539 -7.35 -24.74 0.04
N VAL A 540 -7.42 -24.30 1.30
CA VAL A 540 -7.42 -22.87 1.65
C VAL A 540 -6.11 -22.18 1.28
N GLY A 541 -4.96 -22.80 1.58
CA GLY A 541 -3.65 -22.25 1.25
C GLY A 541 -3.46 -22.01 -0.24
N TYR A 542 -3.84 -23.00 -1.06
CA TYR A 542 -3.80 -22.91 -2.53
C TYR A 542 -4.79 -21.87 -3.10
N ASN A 543 -6.00 -21.78 -2.55
CA ASN A 543 -6.98 -20.80 -3.03
C ASN A 543 -6.55 -19.37 -2.71
N LEU A 544 -5.92 -19.14 -1.54
CA LEU A 544 -5.41 -17.83 -1.14
C LEU A 544 -4.32 -17.30 -2.10
N SER A 545 -3.52 -18.19 -2.70
CA SER A 545 -2.48 -17.78 -3.66
C SER A 545 -2.99 -17.61 -5.09
N LYS A 546 -4.09 -18.28 -5.46
CA LYS A 546 -4.60 -18.30 -6.84
C LYS A 546 -5.62 -17.20 -7.12
N LYS A 547 -6.45 -16.84 -6.14
CA LYS A 547 -7.54 -15.88 -6.30
C LYS A 547 -7.25 -14.61 -5.51
N HIS A 548 -7.59 -13.46 -6.08
CA HIS A 548 -7.53 -12.19 -5.36
C HIS A 548 -8.45 -12.25 -4.15
N THR A 549 -7.88 -12.34 -2.95
CA THR A 549 -8.64 -12.36 -1.70
C THR A 549 -8.83 -10.93 -1.21
N PRO A 550 -10.07 -10.44 -0.96
CA PRO A 550 -10.26 -9.12 -0.39
C PRO A 550 -9.62 -9.02 1.01
N VAL A 551 -8.67 -8.10 1.15
CA VAL A 551 -8.00 -7.80 2.43
C VAL A 551 -8.38 -6.41 2.88
N ALA A 552 -9.11 -6.32 4.00
CA ALA A 552 -9.38 -5.08 4.70
C ALA A 552 -8.39 -4.90 5.86
N MET A 553 -7.78 -3.72 5.97
CA MET A 553 -6.81 -3.41 7.02
C MET A 553 -7.13 -2.06 7.64
N ASN A 554 -7.29 -2.05 8.96
CA ASN A 554 -7.65 -0.89 9.75
C ASN A 554 -6.61 -0.65 10.85
N LEU A 555 -6.23 0.61 11.05
CA LEU A 555 -5.37 1.05 12.15
C LEU A 555 -6.19 1.86 13.14
N GLN A 556 -6.03 1.56 14.42
CA GLN A 556 -6.60 2.33 15.52
C GLN A 556 -5.47 2.80 16.45
N ILE A 557 -5.29 4.13 16.54
CA ILE A 557 -4.28 4.77 17.37
C ILE A 557 -4.98 5.40 18.58
N ASN A 558 -4.98 4.66 19.69
CA ASN A 558 -5.67 5.04 20.92
C ASN A 558 -4.68 5.11 22.09
N ASP A 559 -5.08 5.84 23.12
CA ASP A 559 -4.40 5.80 24.42
C ASP A 559 -4.68 4.49 25.16
N ASP A 560 -5.84 3.87 24.90
CA ASP A 560 -6.23 2.56 25.45
C ASP A 560 -6.35 1.49 24.35
N ILE A 561 -5.59 0.41 24.52
CA ILE A 561 -5.76 -0.82 23.74
C ILE A 561 -6.96 -1.57 24.32
N PRO A 562 -7.90 -2.06 23.48
CA PRO A 562 -9.04 -2.80 23.97
C PRO A 562 -8.56 -3.92 24.90
N PRO A 563 -9.20 -4.09 26.07
CA PRO A 563 -8.83 -5.15 26.99
C PRO A 563 -8.85 -6.45 26.21
N ARG A 564 -7.79 -7.25 26.40
CA ARG A 564 -7.66 -8.55 25.76
C ARG A 564 -8.98 -9.29 25.91
N ILE A 565 -9.69 -9.44 24.79
CA ILE A 565 -10.88 -10.25 24.75
C ILE A 565 -10.34 -11.67 24.91
N LEU A 566 -10.30 -12.18 26.15
CA LEU A 566 -10.10 -13.59 26.37
C LEU A 566 -11.02 -14.27 25.36
N LEU A 567 -10.44 -15.08 24.47
CA LEU A 567 -11.19 -15.98 23.62
C LEU A 567 -11.82 -17.02 24.55
N LYS A 568 -12.76 -16.60 25.42
CA LYS A 568 -13.78 -17.47 25.94
C LYS A 568 -14.32 -18.10 24.69
N SER A 569 -14.28 -19.43 24.63
CA SER A 569 -14.95 -20.22 23.62
C SER A 569 -16.44 -19.89 23.72
N ARG A 570 -16.83 -18.70 23.27
CA ARG A 570 -18.18 -18.42 22.86
C ARG A 570 -18.33 -19.46 21.77
N LYS A 571 -19.07 -20.53 22.09
CA LYS A 571 -20.02 -21.02 21.12
C LYS A 571 -20.70 -19.74 20.65
N LEU A 572 -20.24 -19.19 19.54
CA LEU A 572 -21.06 -18.37 18.68
C LEU A 572 -22.16 -19.35 18.26
N SER A 573 -23.09 -19.61 19.18
CA SER A 573 -24.41 -20.10 18.86
C SER A 573 -24.88 -19.04 17.89
N LEU A 574 -24.81 -19.40 16.60
CA LEU A 574 -25.37 -18.71 15.45
C LEU A 574 -26.44 -17.75 15.95
N LEU A 575 -26.03 -16.50 16.22
CA LEU A 575 -26.97 -15.48 16.63
C LEU A 575 -27.87 -15.32 15.42
N ASP A 576 -29.17 -15.42 15.70
CA ASP A 576 -30.26 -15.37 14.76
C ASP A 576 -30.07 -14.22 13.77
N HIS A 577 -29.56 -14.53 12.57
CA HIS A 577 -29.93 -13.77 11.39
C HIS A 577 -31.33 -14.24 11.02
N LYS A 578 -32.32 -13.72 11.77
CA LYS A 578 -33.67 -13.50 11.25
C LYS A 578 -33.66 -12.27 10.37
#